data_AF-A0A6D2HCM7-F1
#
_entry.id   AF-A0A6D2HCM7-F1
#
_cell.length_a   1.000
_cell.length_b   1.000
_cell.length_c   1.000
_cell.angle_alpha   90.00
_cell.angle_beta   90.00
_cell.angle_gamma   90.00
#
_symmetry.space_group_name_H-M   'P 1'
#
loop_
_entity.id
_entity.type
_entity.pdbx_description
1 polymer ?
#
loop_
_entity_poly.entity_id
_entity_poly.type
_entity_poly.pdbx_seq_one_letter_code
_entity_poly.pdbx_strand_id
1 'polypeptide(L)'
;MAAGDDTTPTETPTVTVAQLEALTAQMKQNEERLAQIQAENATLRAENASLVQARNRYRAPVPPMQSFDTPPLTGATGAALGQELPTLRKRLEAMELLLARLPGVAPPITKSAPNCYADTPFTDAIALVEMPKKFIVPSMKMYDGTTDPDNHIASTSNACSQRQ
;
A
#
# COMPACT_ATOMS: atom_id res chain seq x y z
N MET A 1 -42.57 42.33 -69.14
CA MET A 1 -41.80 42.61 -67.92
C MET A 1 -42.44 41.81 -66.81
N ALA A 2 -41.67 40.90 -66.22
CA ALA A 2 -42.16 39.86 -65.31
C ALA A 2 -42.48 40.43 -63.93
N ALA A 3 -43.65 40.07 -63.40
CA ALA A 3 -43.97 40.14 -61.98
C ALA A 3 -43.64 38.76 -61.39
N GLY A 4 -42.63 38.71 -60.51
CA GLY A 4 -42.35 37.54 -59.69
C GLY A 4 -42.78 37.84 -58.28
N ASP A 5 -43.94 37.30 -57.89
CA ASP A 5 -44.33 37.15 -56.48
C ASP A 5 -43.48 36.02 -55.89
N ASP A 6 -42.58 36.38 -54.97
CA ASP A 6 -41.80 35.44 -54.18
C ASP A 6 -42.51 35.28 -52.83
N THR A 7 -43.52 34.41 -52.79
CA THR A 7 -44.13 33.94 -51.53
C THR A 7 -43.41 32.69 -51.07
N THR A 8 -42.48 32.87 -50.14
CA THR A 8 -41.86 31.77 -49.39
C THR A 8 -42.92 31.04 -48.56
N PRO A 9 -42.98 29.70 -48.57
CA PRO A 9 -43.83 28.97 -47.66
C PRO A 9 -43.13 28.93 -46.29
N THR A 10 -43.71 29.63 -45.32
CA THR A 10 -43.43 29.45 -43.90
C THR A 10 -43.85 28.04 -43.51
N GLU A 11 -42.89 27.11 -43.45
CA GLU A 11 -43.11 25.76 -42.91
C GLU A 11 -43.37 25.86 -41.41
N THR A 12 -44.65 25.86 -41.02
CA THR A 12 -45.05 25.57 -39.65
C THR A 12 -44.77 24.08 -39.36
N PRO A 13 -43.91 23.73 -38.39
CA PRO A 13 -43.63 22.34 -38.09
C PRO A 13 -44.89 21.71 -37.48
N THR A 14 -45.55 20.84 -38.25
CA THR A 14 -46.71 20.08 -37.78
C THR A 14 -46.21 18.93 -36.92
N VAL A 15 -46.21 19.11 -35.59
CA VAL A 15 -45.86 18.05 -34.64
C VAL A 15 -46.92 16.95 -34.72
N THR A 16 -46.50 15.76 -35.12
CA THR A 16 -47.39 14.60 -35.23
C THR A 16 -47.61 13.96 -33.85
N VAL A 17 -48.76 13.32 -33.63
CA VAL A 17 -49.08 12.63 -32.36
C VAL A 17 -48.02 11.59 -32.01
N ALA A 18 -47.48 10.88 -33.00
CA ALA A 18 -46.40 9.91 -32.82
C ALA A 18 -45.10 10.54 -32.29
N GLN A 19 -44.76 11.77 -32.70
CA GLN A 19 -43.59 12.48 -32.15
C GLN A 19 -43.80 12.88 -30.69
N LEU A 20 -45.04 13.22 -30.30
CA LEU A 20 -45.39 13.59 -28.93
C LEU A 20 -45.34 12.37 -28.00
N GLU A 21 -45.83 11.22 -28.44
CA GLU A 21 -45.75 9.95 -27.71
C GLU A 21 -44.30 9.48 -27.56
N ALA A 22 -43.50 9.58 -28.63
CA ALA A 22 -42.07 9.27 -28.59
C ALA A 22 -41.31 10.18 -27.62
N LEU A 23 -41.60 11.48 -27.60
CA LEU A 23 -40.98 12.42 -26.66
C LEU A 23 -41.38 12.11 -25.21
N THR A 24 -42.63 11.73 -24.98
CA THR A 24 -43.11 11.34 -23.65
C THR A 24 -42.44 10.06 -23.16
N ALA A 25 -42.29 9.06 -24.04
CA ALA A 25 -41.55 7.83 -23.72
C ALA A 25 -40.08 8.11 -23.42
N GLN A 26 -39.46 9.02 -24.17
CA GLN A 26 -38.08 9.45 -23.93
C GLN A 26 -37.94 10.18 -22.58
N MET A 27 -38.88 11.05 -22.22
CA MET A 27 -38.88 11.71 -20.91
C MET A 27 -38.96 10.70 -19.77
N LYS A 28 -39.85 9.71 -19.87
CA LYS A 28 -39.97 8.65 -18.86
C LYS A 28 -38.67 7.83 -18.75
N GLN A 29 -38.07 7.48 -19.88
CA GLN A 29 -36.78 6.78 -19.91
C GLN A 29 -35.66 7.63 -19.30
N ASN A 30 -35.67 8.95 -19.52
CA ASN A 30 -34.68 9.86 -18.95
C ASN A 30 -34.81 9.97 -17.43
N GLU A 31 -36.03 9.99 -16.90
CA GLU A 31 -36.28 9.99 -15.46
C GLU A 31 -35.76 8.70 -14.80
N GLU A 32 -36.03 7.55 -15.39
CA GLU A 32 -35.50 6.26 -14.91
C GLU A 32 -33.97 6.22 -14.96
N ARG A 33 -33.38 6.67 -16.07
CA ARG A 33 -31.93 6.76 -16.22
C ARG A 33 -31.29 7.70 -15.21
N LEU A 34 -31.95 8.82 -14.90
CA LEU A 34 -31.49 9.77 -13.89
C LEU A 34 -31.53 9.17 -12.49
N ALA A 35 -32.61 8.46 -12.14
CA ALA A 35 -32.71 7.75 -10.86
C ALA A 35 -31.60 6.70 -10.71
N GLN A 36 -31.32 5.95 -11.77
CA GLN A 36 -30.23 4.97 -11.78
C GLN A 36 -28.86 5.63 -11.58
N ILE A 37 -28.57 6.71 -12.31
CA ILE A 37 -27.31 7.48 -12.16
C ILE A 37 -27.18 8.02 -10.74
N GLN A 38 -28.26 8.52 -10.13
CA GLN A 38 -28.23 9.02 -8.75
C GLN A 38 -27.94 7.92 -7.74
N ALA A 39 -28.54 6.73 -7.92
CA ALA A 39 -28.27 5.57 -7.07
C ALA A 39 -26.81 5.11 -7.19
N GLU A 40 -26.28 5.01 -8.41
CA GLU A 40 -24.88 4.64 -8.64
C GLU A 40 -23.92 5.68 -8.05
N ASN A 41 -24.20 6.97 -8.22
CA ASN A 41 -23.41 8.04 -7.61
C ASN A 41 -23.43 8.00 -6.07
N ALA A 42 -24.54 7.58 -5.45
CA ALA A 42 -24.60 7.41 -4.00
C ALA A 42 -23.67 6.28 -3.55
N THR A 43 -23.68 5.15 -4.25
CA THR A 43 -22.78 4.02 -3.99
C THR A 43 -21.32 4.40 -4.18
N LEU A 44 -20.98 5.05 -5.31
CA LEU A 44 -19.62 5.51 -5.59
C LEU A 44 -19.12 6.53 -4.55
N ARG A 45 -20.00 7.38 -4.02
CA ARG A 45 -19.62 8.30 -2.92
C ARG A 45 -19.30 7.55 -1.63
N ALA A 46 -20.07 6.51 -1.30
CA ALA A 46 -19.79 5.68 -0.13
C ALA A 46 -18.44 4.93 -0.27
N GLU A 47 -18.18 4.37 -1.46
CA GLU A 47 -16.90 3.72 -1.76
C GLU A 47 -15.73 4.69 -1.68
N ASN A 48 -15.85 5.86 -2.31
CA ASN A 48 -14.83 6.91 -2.26
C ASN A 48 -14.55 7.38 -0.83
N ALA A 49 -15.57 7.46 0.04
CA ALA A 49 -15.38 7.78 1.45
C ALA A 49 -14.53 6.71 2.18
N SER A 50 -14.78 5.42 1.91
CA SER A 50 -13.99 4.31 2.45
C SER A 50 -12.53 4.35 1.97
N LEU A 51 -12.30 4.62 0.67
CA LEU A 51 -10.97 4.77 0.10
C LEU A 51 -10.20 5.94 0.71
N VAL A 52 -10.86 7.08 0.94
CA VAL A 52 -10.25 8.22 1.63
C VAL A 52 -9.89 7.86 3.07
N GLN A 53 -10.76 7.15 3.79
CA GLN A 53 -10.48 6.68 5.14
C GLN A 53 -9.28 5.71 5.17
N ALA A 54 -9.20 4.77 4.22
CA ALA A 54 -8.08 3.85 4.08
C ALA A 54 -6.77 4.60 3.75
N ARG A 55 -6.81 5.53 2.79
CA ARG A 55 -5.66 6.38 2.44
C ARG A 55 -5.16 7.17 3.65
N ASN A 56 -6.07 7.71 4.45
CA ASN A 56 -5.71 8.50 5.62
C ASN A 56 -5.09 7.66 6.74
N ARG A 57 -5.33 6.33 6.81
CA ARG A 57 -4.59 5.44 7.73
C ARG A 57 -3.10 5.40 7.44
N TYR A 58 -2.71 5.45 6.18
CA TYR A 58 -1.30 5.45 5.77
C TYR A 58 -0.65 6.84 5.82
N ARG A 59 -1.47 7.90 5.89
CA ARG A 59 -1.01 9.29 5.99
C ARG A 59 -1.05 9.83 7.43
N ALA A 60 -1.69 9.11 8.36
CA ALA A 60 -1.76 9.51 9.75
C ALA A 60 -0.32 9.63 10.30
N PRO A 61 0.04 10.78 10.92
CA PRO A 61 1.33 10.92 11.57
C PRO A 61 1.54 9.76 12.54
N VAL A 62 2.71 9.12 12.45
CA VAL A 62 3.10 8.09 13.43
C VAL A 62 3.03 8.76 14.81
N PRO A 63 2.25 8.21 15.76
CA PRO A 63 2.16 8.78 17.09
C PRO A 63 3.59 8.89 17.66
N PRO A 64 3.90 9.97 18.39
CA PRO A 64 5.22 10.13 18.98
C PRO A 64 5.56 8.87 19.76
N MET A 65 6.79 8.39 19.58
CA MET A 65 7.29 7.20 20.25
C MET A 65 7.04 7.39 21.76
N GLN A 66 6.18 6.56 22.33
CA GLN A 66 5.91 6.60 23.75
C GLN A 66 7.24 6.41 24.48
N SER A 67 7.50 7.20 25.52
CA SER A 67 8.68 6.96 26.35
C SER A 67 8.56 5.55 26.90
N PHE A 68 9.62 4.76 26.71
CA PHE A 68 9.79 3.53 27.46
C PHE A 68 10.19 3.89 28.90
N ASP A 69 9.32 4.62 29.60
CA ASP A 69 9.33 4.55 31.04
C ASP A 69 8.87 3.14 31.36
N THR A 70 9.83 2.24 31.57
CA THR A 70 9.57 0.92 32.14
C THR A 70 8.73 1.16 33.40
N PRO A 71 7.43 0.80 33.40
CA PRO A 71 6.68 0.91 34.63
C PRO A 71 7.38 0.00 35.64
N PRO A 72 7.61 0.45 36.89
CA PRO A 72 8.01 -0.49 37.92
C PRO A 72 6.94 -1.59 37.93
N LEU A 73 7.39 -2.85 37.89
CA LEU A 73 6.53 -4.02 38.01
C LEU A 73 5.90 -4.01 39.40
N THR A 74 4.88 -3.19 39.57
CA THR A 74 4.08 -3.11 40.79
C THR A 74 2.66 -3.50 40.41
N GLY A 75 2.40 -4.80 40.53
CA GLY A 75 1.06 -5.35 40.65
C GLY A 75 0.37 -5.73 39.35
N ALA A 76 0.01 -7.02 39.27
CA ALA A 76 -1.01 -7.65 38.42
C ALA A 76 -0.63 -8.21 37.03
N THR A 77 0.31 -7.67 36.26
CA THR A 77 0.54 -8.16 34.87
C THR A 77 1.78 -9.06 34.66
N GLY A 78 2.63 -9.23 35.68
CA GLY A 78 3.79 -10.14 35.61
C GLY A 78 3.45 -11.63 35.81
N ALA A 79 2.31 -11.93 36.45
CA ALA A 79 1.94 -13.31 36.79
C ALA A 79 1.44 -14.13 35.58
N ALA A 80 0.80 -13.48 34.61
CA ALA A 80 0.22 -14.16 33.44
C ALA A 80 1.29 -14.62 32.43
N LEU A 81 2.31 -13.80 32.16
CA LEU A 81 3.39 -14.16 31.23
C LEU A 81 4.39 -15.17 31.82
N GLY A 82 4.54 -15.24 33.14
CA GLY A 82 5.39 -16.22 33.81
C GLY A 82 4.85 -17.66 33.78
N GLN A 83 3.53 -17.82 33.64
CA GLN A 83 2.86 -19.13 33.55
C GLN A 83 2.87 -19.69 32.12
N GLU A 84 2.88 -18.82 31.11
CA GLU A 84 2.81 -19.17 29.68
C GLU A 84 4.18 -19.57 29.07
N LEU A 85 5.28 -19.03 29.59
CA LEU A 85 6.62 -19.36 29.07
C LEU A 85 7.02 -20.84 29.32
N PRO A 86 6.79 -21.41 30.52
CA PRO A 86 7.04 -22.83 30.77
C PRO A 86 6.15 -23.76 29.95
N THR A 87 4.88 -23.39 29.71
CA THR A 87 3.94 -24.18 28.90
C THR A 87 4.30 -24.14 27.42
N LEU A 88 4.68 -22.97 26.90
CA LEU A 88 5.19 -22.80 25.53
C LEU A 88 6.46 -23.64 25.32
N ARG A 89 7.40 -23.62 26.26
CA ARG A 89 8.63 -24.41 26.20
C ARG A 89 8.36 -25.91 26.11
N LYS A 90 7.50 -26.44 26.98
CA LYS A 90 7.09 -27.86 26.95
C LYS A 90 6.42 -28.23 25.63
N ARG A 91 5.60 -27.34 25.07
CA ARG A 91 4.95 -27.55 23.77
C ARG A 91 5.97 -27.60 22.62
N LEU A 92 6.99 -26.76 22.66
CA LEU A 92 8.07 -26.77 21.67
C LEU A 92 8.92 -28.04 21.77
N GLU A 93 9.28 -28.48 22.98
CA GLU A 93 10.01 -29.74 23.22
C GLU A 93 9.20 -30.95 22.75
N ALA A 94 7.89 -30.97 23.02
CA ALA A 94 7.00 -32.03 22.53
C ALA A 94 6.89 -32.07 21.00
N MET A 95 6.87 -30.90 20.36
CA MET A 95 6.85 -30.79 18.89
C MET A 95 8.16 -31.27 18.27
N GLU A 96 9.30 -30.96 18.89
CA GLU A 96 10.63 -31.43 18.45
C GLU A 96 10.73 -32.96 18.46
N LEU A 97 10.20 -33.62 19.51
CA LEU A 97 10.19 -35.08 19.62
C LEU A 97 9.30 -35.74 18.55
N LEU A 98 8.17 -35.13 18.20
CA LEU A 98 7.31 -35.61 17.12
C LEU A 98 8.00 -35.47 15.76
N LEU A 99 8.70 -34.36 15.52
CA LEU A 99 9.44 -34.14 14.28
C LEU A 99 10.59 -35.13 14.10
N ALA A 100 11.28 -35.48 15.19
CA ALA A 100 12.38 -36.45 15.16
C ALA A 100 11.95 -37.89 14.78
N ARG A 101 10.66 -38.23 14.92
CA ARG A 101 10.14 -39.58 14.63
C ARG A 101 9.57 -39.74 13.22
N LEU A 102 9.47 -38.66 12.45
CA LEU A 102 8.94 -38.71 11.08
C LEU A 102 9.96 -39.35 10.13
N PRO A 103 9.66 -40.50 9.50
CA PRO A 103 10.57 -41.13 8.55
C PRO A 103 10.76 -40.20 7.34
N GLY A 104 12.00 -39.82 7.04
CA GLY A 104 12.35 -38.95 5.92
C GLY A 104 12.44 -37.46 6.24
N VAL A 105 12.17 -37.03 7.48
CA VAL A 105 12.42 -35.65 7.91
C VAL A 105 13.90 -35.52 8.32
N ALA A 106 14.62 -34.60 7.67
CA ALA A 106 16.00 -34.30 8.02
C ALA A 106 16.07 -33.74 9.46
N PRO A 107 17.12 -34.06 10.24
CA PRO A 107 17.32 -33.49 11.57
C PRO A 107 17.21 -31.96 11.55
N PRO A 108 16.56 -31.33 12.55
CA PRO A 108 16.51 -29.88 12.67
C PRO A 108 17.92 -29.30 12.61
N ILE A 109 18.10 -28.22 11.84
CA ILE A 109 19.39 -27.54 11.73
C ILE A 109 19.75 -27.01 13.11
N THR A 110 20.81 -27.56 13.70
CA THR A 110 21.34 -27.07 14.98
C THR A 110 21.77 -25.62 14.80
N LYS A 111 21.37 -24.74 15.73
CA LYS A 111 21.93 -23.39 15.74
C LYS A 111 23.45 -23.51 15.79
N SER A 112 24.09 -22.89 14.81
CA SER A 112 25.54 -22.82 14.74
C SER A 112 26.06 -22.08 15.98
N ALA A 113 27.23 -22.47 16.48
CA ALA A 113 27.79 -21.88 17.71
C ALA A 113 27.84 -20.35 17.61
N PRO A 114 27.78 -19.57 18.71
CA PRO A 114 27.80 -18.10 18.65
C PRO A 114 28.96 -17.48 17.85
N ASN A 115 30.04 -18.24 17.68
CA ASN A 115 31.26 -17.91 16.93
C ASN A 115 31.40 -18.66 15.59
N CYS A 116 30.39 -19.38 15.12
CA CYS A 116 30.42 -20.16 13.87
C CYS A 116 30.57 -19.32 12.59
N TYR A 117 30.36 -18.01 12.68
CA TYR A 117 30.67 -17.07 11.60
C TYR A 117 32.17 -16.86 11.45
N ALA A 118 33.01 -17.42 12.32
CA ALA A 118 34.45 -17.46 12.11
C ALA A 118 34.85 -18.43 10.99
N ASP A 119 34.04 -19.47 10.72
CA ASP A 119 34.37 -20.54 9.77
C ASP A 119 33.72 -20.35 8.38
N THR A 120 33.10 -19.19 8.11
CA THR A 120 32.59 -18.92 6.75
C THR A 120 33.77 -18.68 5.82
N PRO A 121 33.77 -19.23 4.59
CA PRO A 121 34.87 -19.05 3.62
C PRO A 121 35.12 -17.59 3.26
N PHE A 122 34.22 -16.69 3.65
CA PHE A 122 34.38 -15.25 3.45
C PHE A 122 35.14 -14.56 4.59
N THR A 123 35.17 -15.10 5.82
CA THR A 123 35.65 -14.40 7.04
C THR A 123 37.03 -13.81 6.89
N ASP A 124 38.01 -14.62 6.47
CA ASP A 124 39.39 -14.14 6.32
C ASP A 124 39.48 -13.08 5.22
N ALA A 125 38.74 -13.25 4.12
CA ALA A 125 38.72 -12.29 3.03
C ALA A 125 38.11 -10.94 3.46
N ILE A 126 37.05 -10.92 4.26
CA ILE A 126 36.46 -9.66 4.78
C ILE A 126 37.29 -9.06 5.91
N ALA A 127 37.92 -9.90 6.75
CA ALA A 127 38.75 -9.44 7.88
C ALA A 127 40.10 -8.85 7.43
N LEU A 128 40.65 -9.31 6.30
CA LEU A 128 41.91 -8.81 5.74
C LEU A 128 41.75 -7.55 4.87
N VAL A 129 40.52 -7.15 4.54
CA VAL A 129 40.27 -5.91 3.79
C VAL A 129 40.48 -4.70 4.72
N GLU A 130 41.44 -3.84 4.37
CA GLU A 130 41.68 -2.60 5.10
C GLU A 130 40.45 -1.69 4.99
N MET A 131 39.84 -1.37 6.14
CA MET A 131 38.70 -0.47 6.17
C MET A 131 39.12 0.93 5.68
N PRO A 132 38.37 1.55 4.75
CA PRO A 132 38.75 2.84 4.21
C PRO A 132 38.80 3.89 5.32
N LYS A 133 40.00 4.43 5.57
CA LYS A 133 40.26 5.47 6.59
C LYS A 133 39.48 6.77 6.37
N LYS A 134 38.94 6.95 5.17
CA LYS A 134 38.14 8.11 4.76
C LYS A 134 36.88 7.62 4.04
N PHE A 135 35.95 7.07 4.80
CA PHE A 135 34.60 6.87 4.31
C PHE A 135 33.85 8.21 4.34
N ILE A 136 33.52 8.74 3.16
CA ILE A 136 32.73 9.98 3.05
C ILE A 136 31.33 9.57 2.63
N VAL A 137 30.36 9.80 3.52
CA VAL A 137 28.95 9.58 3.20
C VAL A 137 28.55 10.61 2.12
N PRO A 138 28.01 10.18 0.96
CA PRO A 138 27.51 11.11 -0.03
C PRO A 138 26.40 11.98 0.56
N SER A 139 26.42 13.28 0.24
CA SER A 139 25.30 14.16 0.55
C SER A 139 24.15 13.84 -0.41
N MET A 140 23.23 13.00 0.04
CA MET A 140 22.02 12.65 -0.70
C MET A 140 20.92 13.65 -0.35
N LYS A 141 20.26 14.20 -1.38
CA LYS A 141 19.02 14.96 -1.18
C LYS A 141 17.90 13.98 -0.87
N MET A 142 17.02 14.30 0.08
CA MET A 142 15.82 13.49 0.32
C MET A 142 14.81 13.68 -0.81
N TYR A 143 14.05 12.63 -1.10
CA TYR A 143 12.93 12.72 -2.04
C TYR A 143 11.80 13.56 -1.42
N ASP A 144 11.39 14.63 -2.09
CA ASP A 144 10.36 15.56 -1.62
C ASP A 144 8.93 15.15 -2.06
N GLY A 145 8.81 14.09 -2.87
CA GLY A 145 7.52 13.60 -3.37
C GLY A 145 6.94 14.41 -4.53
N THR A 146 7.60 15.52 -4.92
CA THR A 146 7.16 16.40 -6.01
C THR A 146 8.10 16.36 -7.21
N THR A 147 9.36 15.98 -6.98
CA THR A 147 10.35 15.77 -8.04
C THR A 147 10.04 14.48 -8.79
N ASP A 148 10.28 14.46 -10.10
CA ASP A 148 10.18 13.23 -10.90
C ASP A 148 11.05 12.09 -10.31
N PRO A 149 10.51 10.86 -10.14
CA PRO A 149 11.23 9.75 -9.54
C PRO A 149 12.52 9.39 -10.28
N ASP A 150 12.50 9.39 -11.61
CA ASP A 150 13.66 9.02 -12.43
C ASP A 150 14.78 10.06 -12.29
N ASN A 151 14.41 11.34 -12.27
CA ASN A 151 15.36 12.42 -12.01
C ASN A 151 15.95 12.36 -10.57
N HIS A 152 15.15 12.02 -9.56
CA HIS A 152 15.65 11.84 -8.19
C HIS A 152 16.66 10.70 -8.10
N ILE A 153 16.35 9.56 -8.71
CA ILE A 153 17.24 8.39 -8.79
C ILE A 153 18.54 8.76 -9.51
N ALA A 154 18.46 9.46 -10.65
CA ALA A 154 19.63 9.91 -11.39
C ALA A 154 20.52 10.85 -10.54
N SER A 155 19.93 11.77 -9.78
CA SER A 155 20.68 12.68 -8.91
C SER A 155 21.44 11.94 -7.81
N THR A 156 20.82 10.93 -7.20
CA THR A 156 21.38 10.13 -6.13
C THR A 156 22.46 9.17 -6.64
N SER A 157 22.21 8.54 -7.80
CA SER A 157 23.17 7.67 -8.48
C SER A 157 24.45 8.44 -8.87
N ASN A 158 24.30 9.66 -9.39
CA ASN A 158 25.44 10.50 -9.74
C ASN A 158 26.25 10.94 -8.51
N ALA A 159 25.59 11.24 -7.38
CA ALA A 159 26.28 11.59 -6.14
C ALA A 159 27.14 10.44 -5.58
N CYS A 160 26.69 9.19 -5.74
CA CYS A 160 27.44 7.99 -5.36
C CYS A 160 28.56 7.64 -6.36
N SER A 161 28.41 7.98 -7.63
CA SER A 161 29.36 7.62 -8.69
C SER A 161 30.56 8.59 -8.80
N GLN A 162 30.39 9.87 -8.48
CA GLN A 162 31.43 10.90 -8.68
C GLN A 162 32.62 10.86 -7.68
N ARG A 163 32.77 9.81 -6.87
CA ARG A 163 33.85 9.72 -5.85
C ARG A 163 34.50 8.34 -5.70
N GLN A 164 34.37 7.48 -6.72
CA GLN A 164 35.24 6.30 -6.86
C GLN A 164 36.53 6.68 -7.58
#